data_AF-A0A956DIW5-F1
#
_entry.id   AF-A0A956DIW5-F1
#
_cell.length_a   1.000
_cell.length_b   1.000
_cell.length_c   1.000
_cell.angle_alpha   90.00
_cell.angle_beta   90.00
_cell.angle_gamma   90.00
#
_symmetry.space_group_name_H-M   'P 1'
#
loop_
_entity.id
_entity.type
_entity.pdbx_description
1 polymer ?
#
loop_
_entity_poly.entity_id
_entity_poly.type
_entity_poly.pdbx_seq_one_letter_code
_entity_poly.pdbx_strand_id
1 'polypeptide(L)'
;MTTDRTGRVGALLALVAFLFPASASADLPPPDGTKFVEFQIEVSGLAGHPDHVLYVYPWSLSDGAPGSEVGQVEDGRALSFGRRIAGTPKVYAAKKDGFDPAAEGFDPEKGIDCGLAISPRFTVDEDGPDKIVERYQVAELSDTACRLQAATADPPAPKPDAPAPVATDAGGTGDAKATPQGGCAACSLGEPGEAAPASFLSLLLGLVALGRRRRR
;
A
#
# COMPACT_ATOMS: atom_id res chain seq x y z
N MET A 1 -4.88 52.57 43.77
CA MET A 1 -4.10 51.51 43.09
C MET A 1 -4.92 50.24 43.16
N THR A 2 -5.66 49.94 42.10
CA THR A 2 -6.63 48.84 42.06
C THR A 2 -6.35 48.05 40.78
N THR A 3 -5.90 46.81 40.95
CA THR A 3 -5.39 45.97 39.87
C THR A 3 -6.51 45.15 39.27
N ASP A 4 -6.87 45.45 38.02
CA ASP A 4 -7.88 44.71 37.25
C ASP A 4 -7.29 43.35 36.79
N ARG A 5 -7.97 42.26 37.14
CA ARG A 5 -7.51 40.87 37.01
C ARG A 5 -8.50 40.02 36.21
N THR A 6 -9.25 40.63 35.30
CA THR A 6 -10.45 40.01 34.68
C THR A 6 -10.24 39.59 33.21
N GLY A 7 -9.01 39.71 32.67
CA GLY A 7 -8.77 39.59 31.21
C GLY A 7 -8.08 38.32 30.69
N ARG A 8 -7.93 37.23 31.47
CA ARG A 8 -7.10 36.07 31.05
C ARG A 8 -7.82 34.73 30.87
N VAL A 9 -9.12 34.65 31.14
CA VAL A 9 -9.86 33.37 31.02
C VAL A 9 -10.49 33.19 29.64
N GLY A 10 -10.70 34.26 28.87
CA GLY A 10 -11.34 34.20 27.54
C GLY A 10 -10.46 33.71 26.39
N ALA A 11 -9.14 33.71 26.51
CA ALA A 11 -8.23 33.39 25.40
C ALA A 11 -7.94 31.88 25.25
N LEU A 12 -8.31 31.04 26.22
CA LEU A 12 -7.95 29.62 26.19
C LEU A 12 -8.97 28.74 25.44
N LEU A 13 -10.21 29.22 25.23
CA LEU A 13 -11.29 28.42 24.63
C LEU A 13 -11.33 28.49 23.10
N ALA A 14 -10.67 29.48 22.48
CA ALA A 14 -10.65 29.64 21.02
C ALA A 14 -9.62 28.76 20.30
N LEU A 15 -8.66 28.14 21.03
CA LEU A 15 -7.60 27.34 20.41
C LEU A 15 -8.00 25.87 20.17
N VAL A 16 -9.12 25.41 20.72
CA VAL A 16 -9.54 23.99 20.67
C VAL A 16 -10.28 23.65 19.37
N ALA A 17 -10.87 24.64 18.67
CA ALA A 17 -11.65 24.41 17.46
C ALA A 17 -10.82 24.15 16.19
N PHE A 18 -9.51 24.40 16.20
CA PHE A 18 -8.62 24.16 15.05
C PHE A 18 -7.96 22.77 15.04
N LEU A 19 -8.29 21.90 15.99
CA LEU A 19 -7.71 20.55 16.11
C LEU A 19 -8.63 19.43 15.62
N PHE A 20 -9.79 19.75 15.01
CA PHE A 20 -10.60 18.72 14.38
C PHE A 20 -9.92 18.24 13.10
N PRO A 21 -9.53 16.95 13.02
CA PRO A 21 -8.81 16.43 11.87
C PRO A 21 -9.75 16.39 10.67
N ALA A 22 -9.28 16.90 9.52
CA ALA A 22 -9.98 16.96 8.24
C ALA A 22 -10.23 15.58 7.58
N SER A 23 -10.43 14.52 8.37
CA SER A 23 -10.43 13.13 7.92
C SER A 23 -11.78 12.66 7.34
N ALA A 24 -12.77 13.54 7.21
CA ALA A 24 -14.09 13.19 6.67
C ALA A 24 -14.24 13.38 5.14
N SER A 25 -13.20 13.87 4.45
CA SER A 25 -13.28 14.17 3.00
C SER A 25 -13.42 12.96 2.08
N ALA A 26 -13.20 11.74 2.57
CA ALA A 26 -13.11 10.55 1.72
C ALA A 26 -14.40 9.71 1.66
N ASP A 27 -15.42 10.06 2.45
CA ASP A 27 -16.78 9.50 2.29
C ASP A 27 -17.71 10.47 1.54
N LEU A 28 -17.16 11.59 1.06
CA LEU A 28 -17.89 12.48 0.18
C LEU A 28 -18.01 11.84 -1.20
N PRO A 29 -19.18 11.96 -1.85
CA PRO A 29 -19.31 11.58 -3.25
C PRO A 29 -18.29 12.37 -4.09
N PRO A 30 -17.84 11.81 -5.23
CA PRO A 30 -17.00 12.56 -6.13
C PRO A 30 -17.75 13.81 -6.62
N PRO A 31 -17.06 14.89 -7.01
CA PRO A 31 -17.69 16.06 -7.61
C PRO A 31 -18.60 15.68 -8.79
N ASP A 32 -19.68 16.45 -9.01
CA ASP A 32 -20.58 16.23 -10.13
C ASP A 32 -19.83 16.13 -11.47
N GLY A 33 -20.18 15.13 -12.29
CA GLY A 33 -19.53 14.83 -13.56
C GLY A 33 -18.23 14.03 -13.45
N THR A 34 -17.85 13.57 -12.25
CA THR A 34 -16.69 12.69 -12.04
C THR A 34 -17.08 11.41 -11.31
N LYS A 35 -16.29 10.35 -11.48
CA LYS A 35 -16.43 9.07 -10.77
C LYS A 35 -15.15 8.67 -10.08
N PHE A 36 -15.28 7.89 -9.00
CA PHE A 36 -14.11 7.24 -8.39
C PHE A 36 -13.64 6.06 -9.24
N VAL A 37 -12.33 5.89 -9.32
CA VAL A 37 -11.68 4.80 -10.07
C VAL A 37 -10.53 4.19 -9.29
N GLU A 38 -10.20 2.95 -9.65
CA GLU A 38 -9.04 2.27 -9.11
C GLU A 38 -7.75 2.87 -9.69
N PHE A 39 -6.75 3.08 -8.84
CA PHE A 39 -5.41 3.47 -9.26
C PHE A 39 -4.45 2.29 -9.10
N GLN A 40 -3.67 2.00 -10.14
CA GLN A 40 -2.68 0.94 -10.14
C GLN A 40 -1.35 1.46 -10.70
N ILE A 41 -0.25 0.88 -10.26
CA ILE A 41 1.03 0.98 -10.97
C ILE A 41 1.40 -0.39 -11.54
N GLU A 42 2.06 -0.41 -12.69
CA GLU A 42 2.62 -1.61 -13.28
C GLU A 42 4.09 -1.36 -13.58
N VAL A 43 4.98 -2.25 -13.16
CA VAL A 43 6.42 -2.12 -13.44
C VAL A 43 6.87 -3.30 -14.30
N SER A 44 7.59 -3.00 -15.37
CA SER A 44 8.13 -3.99 -16.30
C SER A 44 9.66 -4.00 -16.31
N GLY A 45 10.25 -5.12 -16.69
CA GLY A 45 11.70 -5.31 -16.78
C GLY A 45 12.34 -5.85 -15.50
N LEU A 46 11.55 -6.15 -14.47
CA LEU A 46 12.04 -6.73 -13.21
C LEU A 46 12.52 -8.18 -13.40
N ALA A 47 12.01 -8.92 -14.40
CA ALA A 47 12.53 -10.24 -14.74
C ALA A 47 14.02 -10.26 -15.10
N GLY A 48 14.59 -9.12 -15.55
CA GLY A 48 16.02 -8.97 -15.78
C GLY A 48 16.89 -8.90 -14.51
N HIS A 49 16.25 -8.80 -13.33
CA HIS A 49 16.91 -8.58 -12.04
C HIS A 49 16.39 -9.57 -10.98
N PRO A 50 16.62 -10.89 -11.15
CA PRO A 50 16.02 -11.93 -10.30
C PRO A 50 16.43 -11.85 -8.83
N ASP A 51 17.56 -11.23 -8.50
CA ASP A 51 18.06 -11.10 -7.12
C ASP A 51 17.47 -9.89 -6.39
N HIS A 52 16.67 -9.07 -7.08
CA HIS A 52 16.08 -7.86 -6.54
C HIS A 52 14.55 -7.96 -6.46
N VAL A 53 13.99 -7.23 -5.50
CA VAL A 53 12.55 -7.03 -5.35
C VAL A 53 12.27 -5.53 -5.29
N LEU A 54 11.17 -5.12 -5.91
CA LEU A 54 10.65 -3.76 -5.80
C LEU A 54 9.43 -3.76 -4.87
N TYR A 55 9.28 -2.69 -4.11
CA TYR A 55 8.13 -2.49 -3.24
C TYR A 55 7.78 -1.02 -3.13
N VAL A 56 6.52 -0.77 -2.77
CA VAL A 56 5.96 0.56 -2.56
C VAL A 56 5.73 0.79 -1.08
N TYR A 57 6.19 1.94 -0.59
CA TYR A 57 5.92 2.39 0.77
C TYR A 57 5.83 3.93 0.84
N PRO A 58 4.92 4.49 1.66
CA PRO A 58 3.80 3.82 2.30
C PRO A 58 2.78 3.35 1.25
N TRP A 59 2.15 2.21 1.49
CA TRP A 59 1.10 1.64 0.66
C TRP A 59 -0.11 1.22 1.51
N SER A 60 -1.28 1.09 0.92
CA SER A 60 -2.47 0.53 1.58
C SER A 60 -3.53 0.17 0.54
N LEU A 61 -4.32 -0.88 0.82
CA LEU A 61 -5.58 -1.17 0.11
C LEU A 61 -6.82 -0.58 0.82
N SER A 62 -6.63 0.10 1.94
CA SER A 62 -7.73 0.61 2.77
C SER A 62 -8.46 1.78 2.10
N ASP A 63 -9.78 1.68 2.06
CA ASP A 63 -10.68 2.81 1.79
C ASP A 63 -11.06 3.59 3.07
N GLY A 64 -10.54 3.17 4.24
CA GLY A 64 -10.94 3.62 5.58
C GLY A 64 -9.88 4.43 6.35
N ALA A 65 -9.13 3.82 7.27
CA ALA A 65 -8.01 4.53 7.91
C ALA A 65 -6.77 4.42 6.99
N PRO A 66 -5.98 5.51 6.80
CA PRO A 66 -4.77 5.44 6.00
C PRO A 66 -3.76 4.50 6.66
N GLY A 67 -3.33 3.47 5.93
CA GLY A 67 -2.30 2.53 6.34
C GLY A 67 -0.89 2.92 5.86
N SER A 68 0.11 2.30 6.49
CA SER A 68 1.52 2.34 6.08
C SER A 68 2.03 0.92 5.89
N GLU A 69 1.37 0.19 5.00
CA GLU A 69 1.73 -1.17 4.58
C GLU A 69 2.78 -1.11 3.47
N VAL A 70 3.24 -2.29 3.06
CA VAL A 70 4.18 -2.46 1.95
C VAL A 70 3.49 -3.23 0.84
N GLY A 71 3.46 -2.66 -0.35
CA GLY A 71 2.99 -3.35 -1.55
C GLY A 71 4.19 -3.90 -2.33
N GLN A 72 4.29 -5.22 -2.49
CA GLN A 72 5.32 -5.81 -3.36
C GLN A 72 4.93 -5.65 -4.83
N VAL A 73 5.89 -5.24 -5.65
CA VAL A 73 5.72 -5.10 -7.10
C VAL A 73 6.20 -6.38 -7.79
N GLU A 74 5.37 -6.94 -8.65
CA GLU A 74 5.69 -8.09 -9.50
C GLU A 74 5.89 -7.64 -10.95
N ASP A 75 6.74 -8.35 -11.71
CA ASP A 75 7.06 -7.97 -13.09
C ASP A 75 5.81 -8.06 -13.99
N GLY A 76 5.47 -6.94 -14.64
CA GLY A 76 4.33 -6.84 -15.55
C GLY A 76 2.95 -6.95 -14.88
N ARG A 77 2.89 -7.03 -13.55
CA ARG A 77 1.62 -7.10 -12.82
C ARG A 77 1.28 -5.77 -12.18
N ALA A 78 0.04 -5.35 -12.35
CA ALA A 78 -0.48 -4.15 -11.73
C ALA A 78 -0.65 -4.31 -10.22
N LEU A 79 -0.09 -3.39 -9.44
CA LEU A 79 -0.25 -3.23 -8.00
C LEU A 79 -1.28 -2.14 -7.73
N SER A 80 -2.39 -2.52 -7.12
CA SER A 80 -3.51 -1.63 -6.79
C SER A 80 -3.25 -0.79 -5.55
N PHE A 81 -3.89 0.38 -5.48
CA PHE A 81 -3.88 1.28 -4.32
C PHE A 81 -5.30 1.51 -3.81
N GLY A 82 -5.46 1.50 -2.49
CA GLY A 82 -6.64 2.04 -1.83
C GLY A 82 -6.64 3.56 -1.85
N ARG A 83 -7.81 4.16 -1.63
CA ARG A 83 -8.02 5.61 -1.73
C ARG A 83 -7.29 6.42 -0.66
N ARG A 84 -6.83 5.78 0.42
CA ARG A 84 -6.26 6.45 1.60
C ARG A 84 -4.89 5.88 1.95
N ILE A 85 -3.84 6.69 1.76
CA ILE A 85 -2.46 6.29 2.00
C ILE A 85 -1.81 7.29 2.96
N ALA A 86 -1.07 6.78 3.95
CA ALA A 86 -0.41 7.60 4.96
C ALA A 86 0.89 8.24 4.41
N GLY A 87 0.77 9.24 3.53
CA GLY A 87 1.90 9.99 2.97
C GLY A 87 2.02 9.86 1.46
N THR A 88 3.21 10.15 0.92
CA THR A 88 3.50 10.05 -0.52
C THR A 88 4.16 8.69 -0.81
N PRO A 89 3.52 7.78 -1.54
CA PRO A 89 4.11 6.49 -1.88
C PRO A 89 5.36 6.66 -2.75
N LYS A 90 6.38 5.88 -2.43
CA LYS A 90 7.62 5.78 -3.20
C LYS A 90 7.93 4.33 -3.53
N VAL A 91 8.68 4.13 -4.60
CA VAL A 91 9.20 2.80 -4.97
C VAL A 91 10.64 2.68 -4.49
N TYR A 92 10.96 1.55 -3.91
CA TYR A 92 12.30 1.21 -3.45
C TYR A 92 12.68 -0.18 -3.96
N ALA A 93 13.99 -0.43 -4.00
CA ALA A 93 14.57 -1.73 -4.28
C ALA A 93 15.25 -2.33 -3.04
N ALA A 94 15.23 -3.66 -2.94
CA ALA A 94 16.08 -4.42 -2.03
C ALA A 94 16.55 -5.73 -2.69
N LYS A 95 17.60 -6.33 -2.13
CA LYS A 95 17.95 -7.73 -2.42
C LYS A 95 16.92 -8.66 -1.81
N LYS A 96 16.59 -9.74 -2.53
CA LYS A 96 15.70 -10.79 -2.00
C LYS A 96 16.32 -11.51 -0.80
N ASP A 97 17.62 -11.78 -0.85
CA ASP A 97 18.35 -12.41 0.24
C ASP A 97 18.45 -11.43 1.43
N GLY A 98 17.54 -11.57 2.38
CA GLY A 98 17.49 -10.75 3.60
C GLY A 98 16.34 -9.74 3.65
N PHE A 99 15.43 -9.76 2.68
CA PHE A 99 14.22 -8.94 2.73
C PHE A 99 12.98 -9.81 2.99
N ASP A 100 12.46 -9.76 4.21
CA ASP A 100 11.14 -10.27 4.56
C ASP A 100 10.31 -9.13 5.16
N PRO A 101 9.41 -8.50 4.36
CA PRO A 101 8.60 -7.38 4.84
C PRO A 101 7.63 -7.80 5.95
N ALA A 102 7.30 -9.10 6.06
CA ALA A 102 6.40 -9.61 7.10
C ALA A 102 7.13 -9.87 8.42
N ALA A 103 8.43 -10.17 8.41
CA ALA A 103 9.17 -10.55 9.61
C ALA A 103 9.75 -9.36 10.40
N GLU A 104 10.33 -8.36 9.73
CA GLU A 104 11.10 -7.32 10.43
C GLU A 104 10.36 -5.98 10.59
N GLY A 105 9.21 -5.83 9.95
CA GLY A 105 8.67 -4.51 9.67
C GLY A 105 9.56 -3.80 8.64
N PHE A 106 8.92 -3.14 7.69
CA PHE A 106 9.66 -2.51 6.62
C PHE A 106 10.37 -1.23 7.06
N ASP A 107 11.67 -1.15 6.77
CA ASP A 107 12.52 0.01 7.03
C ASP A 107 12.94 0.66 5.69
N PRO A 108 12.39 1.82 5.31
CA PRO A 108 12.75 2.51 4.08
C PRO A 108 14.21 2.96 4.03
N GLU A 109 14.90 3.05 5.17
CA GLU A 109 16.31 3.43 5.21
C GLU A 109 17.23 2.30 4.72
N LYS A 110 16.75 1.04 4.74
CA LYS A 110 17.48 -0.12 4.18
C LYS A 110 17.25 -0.29 2.67
N GLY A 111 16.25 0.38 2.11
CA GLY A 111 15.90 0.32 0.70
C GLY A 111 16.65 1.33 -0.15
N ILE A 112 16.82 1.03 -1.44
CA ILE A 112 17.33 1.99 -2.43
C ILE A 112 16.13 2.71 -3.04
N ASP A 113 15.95 4.00 -2.74
CA ASP A 113 14.89 4.83 -3.34
C ASP A 113 15.09 4.91 -4.87
N CYS A 114 14.06 4.53 -5.64
CA CYS A 114 14.09 4.53 -7.10
C CYS A 114 13.85 5.91 -7.71
N GLY A 115 13.69 6.95 -6.88
CA GLY A 115 13.45 8.33 -7.28
C GLY A 115 12.03 8.59 -7.83
N LEU A 116 11.14 7.60 -7.74
CA LEU A 116 9.78 7.68 -8.24
C LEU A 116 8.82 8.04 -7.09
N ALA A 117 8.29 9.26 -7.13
CA ALA A 117 7.20 9.69 -6.26
C ALA A 117 5.86 9.45 -6.97
N ILE A 118 5.04 8.55 -6.43
CA ILE A 118 3.74 8.22 -6.99
C ILE A 118 2.73 9.24 -6.49
N SER A 119 1.90 9.76 -7.40
CA SER A 119 0.80 10.67 -7.07
C SER A 119 -0.53 10.04 -7.50
N PRO A 120 -1.09 9.14 -6.67
CA PRO A 120 -2.31 8.42 -7.02
C PRO A 120 -3.46 9.37 -7.32
N ARG A 121 -4.20 9.06 -8.39
CA ARG A 121 -5.43 9.76 -8.78
C ARG A 121 -6.58 8.76 -8.73
N PHE A 122 -7.63 9.11 -8.01
CA PHE A 122 -8.78 8.23 -7.81
C PHE A 122 -10.07 8.79 -8.43
N THR A 123 -9.99 9.89 -9.18
CA THR A 123 -11.14 10.53 -9.82
C THR A 123 -10.82 10.80 -11.28
N VAL A 124 -11.81 10.51 -12.13
CA VAL A 124 -11.83 10.82 -13.56
C VAL A 124 -13.21 11.36 -13.93
N ASP A 125 -13.33 11.96 -15.11
CA ASP A 125 -14.64 12.32 -15.67
C ASP A 125 -15.54 11.08 -15.80
N GLU A 126 -16.86 11.27 -15.79
CA GLU A 126 -17.84 10.18 -15.80
C GLU A 126 -17.65 9.21 -16.99
N ASP A 127 -17.30 9.76 -18.17
CA ASP A 127 -16.97 9.04 -19.41
C ASP A 127 -15.52 8.49 -19.45
N GLY A 128 -14.75 8.69 -18.39
CA GLY A 128 -13.36 8.25 -18.25
C GLY A 128 -13.21 6.74 -18.07
N PRO A 129 -11.97 6.23 -18.06
CA PRO A 129 -11.71 4.81 -17.86
C PRO A 129 -12.15 4.37 -16.46
N ASP A 130 -12.41 3.08 -16.26
CA ASP A 130 -12.81 2.57 -14.93
C ASP A 130 -11.63 2.40 -13.96
N LYS A 131 -10.40 2.48 -14.48
CA LYS A 131 -9.16 2.45 -13.72
C LYS A 131 -8.06 3.26 -14.39
N ILE A 132 -7.14 3.77 -13.58
CA ILE A 132 -5.91 4.42 -14.01
C ILE A 132 -4.76 3.45 -13.75
N VAL A 133 -3.99 3.12 -14.78
CA VAL A 133 -2.78 2.31 -14.65
C VAL A 133 -1.58 3.15 -15.09
N GLU A 134 -0.70 3.49 -14.15
CA GLU A 134 0.57 4.15 -14.46
C GLU A 134 1.65 3.08 -14.67
N ARG A 135 2.16 3.02 -15.91
CA ARG A 135 3.17 2.04 -16.31
C ARG A 135 4.57 2.61 -16.19
N TYR A 136 5.46 1.81 -15.60
CA TYR A 136 6.86 2.12 -15.42
C TYR A 136 7.73 0.98 -15.96
N GLN A 137 8.96 1.31 -16.32
CA GLN A 137 9.97 0.35 -16.73
C GLN A 137 11.23 0.52 -15.89
N VAL A 138 11.86 -0.60 -15.53
CA VAL A 138 13.17 -0.61 -14.89
C VAL A 138 14.22 -0.08 -15.88
N ALA A 139 14.76 1.11 -15.61
CA ALA A 139 15.84 1.69 -16.38
C ALA A 139 17.21 1.28 -15.82
N GLU A 140 17.33 1.16 -14.51
CA GLU A 140 18.54 0.75 -13.80
C GLU A 140 18.14 0.07 -12.48
N LEU A 141 18.69 -1.11 -12.20
CA LEU A 141 18.47 -1.81 -10.93
C LEU A 141 19.70 -2.65 -10.56
N SER A 142 20.31 -2.29 -9.44
CA SER A 142 21.50 -2.92 -8.88
C SER A 142 21.55 -2.73 -7.36
N ASP A 143 22.58 -3.29 -6.73
CA ASP A 143 22.87 -3.17 -5.30
C ASP A 143 23.04 -1.73 -4.78
N THR A 144 23.22 -0.75 -5.68
CA THR A 144 23.51 0.65 -5.29
C THR A 144 22.68 1.68 -6.04
N ALA A 145 21.90 1.27 -7.02
CA ALA A 145 21.12 2.17 -7.86
C ALA A 145 19.78 1.54 -8.22
N CYS A 146 18.72 2.34 -8.09
CA CYS A 146 17.42 2.04 -8.65
C CYS A 146 16.92 3.26 -9.44
N ARG A 147 16.42 3.03 -10.65
CA ARG A 147 15.77 4.05 -11.46
C ARG A 147 14.63 3.44 -12.26
N LEU A 148 13.45 4.03 -12.10
CA LEU A 148 12.30 3.75 -12.94
C LEU A 148 12.06 4.90 -13.91
N GLN A 149 11.59 4.56 -15.10
CA GLN A 149 11.14 5.54 -16.09
C GLN A 149 9.67 5.29 -16.42
N ALA A 150 8.90 6.36 -16.63
CA ALA A 150 7.55 6.24 -17.15
C ALA A 150 7.62 5.56 -18.52
N ALA A 151 6.81 4.50 -18.72
CA ALA A 151 6.72 3.87 -20.02
C ALA A 151 6.04 4.85 -20.98
N THR A 152 6.76 5.32 -21.98
CA THR A 152 6.21 6.21 -23.02
C THR A 152 5.27 5.41 -23.92
N ALA A 153 3.98 5.44 -23.59
CA ALA A 153 2.87 4.76 -24.27
C ALA A 153 2.95 3.23 -24.27
N ASP A 154 1.78 2.58 -24.35
CA ASP A 154 1.64 1.14 -24.25
C ASP A 154 2.68 0.43 -25.16
N PRO A 155 3.54 -0.44 -24.60
CA PRO A 155 4.27 -1.37 -25.45
C PRO A 155 3.22 -2.08 -26.32
N PRO A 156 3.45 -2.20 -27.64
CA PRO A 156 2.46 -2.78 -28.53
C PRO A 156 1.98 -4.08 -27.92
N ALA A 157 0.65 -4.21 -27.77
CA ALA A 157 0.03 -5.38 -27.16
C ALA A 157 0.80 -6.62 -27.62
N PRO A 158 1.28 -7.48 -26.68
CA PRO A 158 2.06 -8.66 -27.04
C PRO A 158 1.30 -9.32 -28.17
N LYS A 159 1.93 -9.41 -29.35
CA LYS A 159 1.30 -10.09 -30.48
C LYS A 159 0.84 -11.41 -29.92
N PRO A 160 -0.45 -11.77 -30.03
CA PRO A 160 -0.95 -13.05 -29.55
C PRO A 160 0.06 -14.07 -30.02
N ASP A 161 0.72 -14.75 -29.08
CA ASP A 161 1.77 -15.71 -29.42
C ASP A 161 1.19 -16.56 -30.53
N ALA A 162 1.86 -16.57 -31.69
CA ALA A 162 1.44 -17.40 -32.80
C ALA A 162 1.19 -18.77 -32.18
N PRO A 163 -0.03 -19.34 -32.35
CA PRO A 163 -0.46 -20.51 -31.62
C PRO A 163 0.69 -21.50 -31.65
N ALA A 164 1.16 -21.89 -30.46
CA ALA A 164 2.29 -22.81 -30.33
C ALA A 164 2.11 -23.91 -31.37
N PRO A 165 3.14 -24.24 -32.19
CA PRO A 165 2.99 -25.25 -33.22
C PRO A 165 2.39 -26.48 -32.55
N VAL A 166 1.17 -26.83 -32.95
CA VAL A 166 0.46 -27.99 -32.42
C VAL A 166 1.41 -29.14 -32.64
N ALA A 167 1.97 -29.66 -31.56
CA ALA A 167 2.78 -30.86 -31.62
C ALA A 167 1.84 -31.93 -32.16
N THR A 168 2.05 -32.31 -33.43
CA THR A 168 1.36 -33.44 -34.03
C THR A 168 1.76 -34.66 -33.21
N ASP A 169 0.88 -35.09 -32.31
CA ASP A 169 1.01 -36.31 -31.54
C ASP A 169 1.11 -37.48 -32.52
N ALA A 170 2.33 -37.94 -32.75
CA ALA A 170 2.60 -39.23 -33.34
C ALA A 170 2.39 -40.29 -32.26
N GLY A 171 1.18 -40.83 -32.23
CA GLY A 171 0.78 -42.15 -31.74
C GLY A 171 1.62 -42.80 -30.63
N GLY A 172 1.04 -42.88 -29.43
CA GLY A 172 1.47 -43.78 -28.37
C GLY A 172 0.27 -44.39 -27.65
N THR A 173 -0.22 -45.52 -28.17
CA THR A 173 -1.18 -46.39 -27.48
C THR A 173 -0.48 -47.01 -26.27
N GLY A 174 -0.91 -46.70 -25.04
CA GLY A 174 -0.29 -47.22 -23.82
C GLY A 174 -1.24 -47.17 -22.62
N ASP A 175 -1.91 -48.31 -22.41
CA ASP A 175 -2.61 -48.84 -21.26
C ASP A 175 -2.96 -47.96 -20.03
N ALA A 176 -4.27 -47.93 -19.77
CA ALA A 176 -4.87 -47.48 -18.53
C ALA A 176 -4.50 -48.37 -17.35
N LYS A 177 -4.00 -47.76 -16.27
CA LYS A 177 -3.98 -48.37 -14.93
C LYS A 177 -4.66 -47.46 -13.92
N ALA A 178 -5.88 -47.84 -13.56
CA ALA A 178 -6.64 -47.27 -12.46
C ALA A 178 -5.88 -47.37 -11.14
N THR A 179 -5.92 -46.31 -10.33
CA THR A 179 -5.52 -46.33 -8.91
C THR A 179 -6.57 -45.54 -8.11
N PRO A 180 -6.95 -46.02 -6.90
CA PRO A 180 -8.28 -45.77 -6.35
C PRO A 180 -8.40 -44.50 -5.49
N GLN A 181 -9.66 -44.11 -5.31
CA GLN A 181 -10.18 -43.27 -4.24
C GLN A 181 -9.61 -43.66 -2.87
N GLY A 182 -9.09 -42.68 -2.14
CA GLY A 182 -8.73 -42.78 -0.72
C GLY A 182 -8.82 -41.40 -0.10
N GLY A 183 -9.78 -41.21 0.80
CA GLY A 183 -10.10 -39.92 1.42
C GLY A 183 -9.19 -39.53 2.58
N CYS A 184 -9.43 -38.32 3.09
CA CYS A 184 -9.22 -37.84 4.46
C CYS A 184 -10.16 -36.62 4.59
N ALA A 185 -11.28 -36.67 5.31
CA ALA A 185 -11.41 -36.73 6.76
C ALA A 185 -10.75 -35.52 7.45
N ALA A 186 -11.62 -34.65 7.99
CA ALA A 186 -11.40 -33.75 9.13
C ALA A 186 -10.32 -32.66 9.00
N CYS A 187 -10.75 -31.42 8.72
CA CYS A 187 -10.13 -30.23 9.31
C CYS A 187 -11.20 -29.41 10.00
N SER A 188 -11.08 -29.38 11.32
CA SER A 188 -11.91 -28.74 12.33
C SER A 188 -12.01 -27.23 12.12
N LEU A 189 -13.24 -26.70 12.17
CA LEU A 189 -13.52 -25.29 12.41
C LEU A 189 -13.11 -24.96 13.85
N GLY A 190 -11.97 -24.30 14.02
CA GLY A 190 -11.59 -23.67 15.28
C GLY A 190 -12.19 -22.26 15.36
N GLU A 191 -13.04 -22.03 16.35
CA GLU A 191 -13.55 -20.72 16.73
C GLU A 191 -12.40 -19.77 17.15
N PRO A 192 -12.31 -18.54 16.62
CA PRO A 192 -11.46 -17.52 17.22
C PRO A 192 -12.15 -16.93 18.45
N GLY A 193 -11.50 -17.13 19.60
CA GLY A 193 -11.92 -16.60 20.89
C GLY A 193 -12.03 -15.08 20.91
N GLU A 194 -13.12 -14.65 21.54
CA GLU A 194 -13.49 -13.27 21.84
C GLU A 194 -12.45 -12.62 22.77
N ALA A 195 -11.60 -11.75 22.22
CA ALA A 195 -10.63 -10.96 23.00
C ALA A 195 -11.32 -9.72 23.57
N ALA A 196 -11.46 -9.69 24.89
CA ALA A 196 -12.00 -8.56 25.64
C ALA A 196 -11.13 -7.28 25.51
N PRO A 197 -11.73 -6.08 25.39
CA PRO A 197 -10.99 -4.82 25.36
C PRO A 197 -10.51 -4.41 26.76
N ALA A 198 -9.20 -4.49 26.98
CA ALA A 198 -8.55 -3.92 28.16
C ALA A 198 -8.38 -2.39 28.01
N SER A 199 -9.26 -1.65 28.69
CA SER A 199 -8.97 -0.46 29.50
C SER A 199 -7.75 0.41 29.13
N PHE A 200 -7.89 1.27 28.11
CA PHE A 200 -6.92 2.29 27.72
C PHE A 200 -7.13 3.68 28.39
N LEU A 201 -7.75 3.74 29.57
CA LEU A 201 -8.25 5.00 30.15
C LEU A 201 -7.44 5.58 31.33
N SER A 202 -6.21 5.11 31.58
CA SER A 202 -5.48 5.48 32.80
C SER A 202 -4.25 6.40 32.61
N LEU A 203 -3.89 6.80 31.38
CA LEU A 203 -2.59 7.45 31.13
C LEU A 203 -2.61 9.00 31.01
N LEU A 204 -3.78 9.66 31.11
CA LEU A 204 -3.87 11.12 30.94
C LEU A 204 -3.77 11.95 32.24
N LEU A 205 -3.65 11.32 33.42
CA LEU A 205 -3.60 12.06 34.71
C LEU A 205 -2.19 12.31 35.26
N GLY A 206 -1.12 11.84 34.61
CA GLY A 206 0.25 11.93 35.15
C GLY A 206 1.01 13.23 34.89
N LEU A 207 0.61 14.06 33.91
CA LEU A 207 1.46 15.16 33.42
C LEU A 207 1.24 16.53 34.09
N VAL A 208 0.27 16.67 35.01
CA VAL A 208 0.01 17.96 35.69
C VAL A 208 0.89 18.15 36.95
N ALA A 209 1.55 17.11 37.46
CA ALA A 209 2.22 17.18 38.76
C ALA A 209 3.70 17.67 38.75
N LEU A 210 4.41 17.67 37.61
CA LEU A 210 5.84 18.02 37.59
C LEU A 210 6.17 19.50 37.36
N GLY A 211 5.20 20.36 37.05
CA GLY A 211 5.45 21.78 36.73
C GLY A 211 5.77 22.69 37.92
N ARG A 212 5.66 22.22 39.17
CA ARG A 212 5.65 23.12 40.35
C ARG A 212 6.92 23.18 41.19
N ARG A 213 7.99 22.46 40.84
CA ARG A 213 9.17 22.32 41.72
C ARG A 213 10.43 23.11 41.32
N ARG A 214 10.35 24.04 40.36
CA ARG A 214 11.54 24.79 39.86
C ARG A 214 11.49 26.30 40.08
N ARG A 215 10.94 26.75 41.22
CA ARG A 215 11.12 28.12 41.73
C ARG A 215 11.17 28.12 43.26
N ARG A 216 12.31 27.74 43.81
CA ARG A 216 12.86 28.26 45.07
C ARG A 216 14.37 28.29 44.94
#